data_AF-A0A7J2S9D1-F1
#
_entry.id   AF-A0A7J2S9D1-F1
#
_cell.length_a   1.000
_cell.length_b   1.000
_cell.length_c   1.000
_cell.angle_alpha   90.00
_cell.angle_beta   90.00
_cell.angle_gamma   90.00
#
_symmetry.space_group_name_H-M   'P 1'
#
loop_
_entity.id
_entity.type
_entity.pdbx_description
1 polymer ?
#
loop_
_entity_poly.entity_id
_entity_poly.type
_entity_poly.pdbx_seq_one_letter_code
_entity_poly.pdbx_strand_id
1 'polypeptide(L)'
;MTVERVGVSFEPDLLSKFDELIKKKGYENRSEAIRDLVRKYLIENEIEEEGKVIGTITIIYDHEVSNVTDKLLHIQHHHYTEIFSTTHVHVNEHRCLEVIIVRGEAKNVRRLADNIKAIKGVKHGELVLTKTSI
;
A
#
# COMPACT_ATOMS: atom_id res chain seq x y z
N MET A 1 10.66 19.01 16.89
CA MET A 1 9.77 18.04 17.56
C MET A 1 10.50 17.49 18.76
N THR A 2 9.83 17.43 19.91
CA THR A 2 10.36 16.82 21.13
C THR A 2 10.29 15.29 21.02
N VAL A 3 11.28 14.59 21.58
CA VAL A 3 11.35 13.13 21.59
C VAL A 3 11.28 12.68 23.04
N GLU A 4 10.36 11.76 23.34
CA GLU A 4 10.26 11.13 24.66
C GLU A 4 11.03 9.80 24.67
N ARG A 5 11.78 9.53 25.74
CA ARG A 5 12.58 8.30 25.87
C ARG A 5 11.85 7.29 26.71
N VAL A 6 11.61 6.12 26.13
CA VAL A 6 10.98 4.97 26.80
C VAL A 6 11.93 3.77 26.77
N GLY A 7 11.88 2.95 27.82
CA GLY A 7 12.61 1.67 27.89
C GLY A 7 11.71 0.52 27.47
N VAL A 8 12.22 -0.37 26.62
CA VAL A 8 11.52 -1.57 26.15
C VAL A 8 12.42 -2.80 26.31
N SER A 9 11.84 -3.92 26.70
CA SER A 9 12.55 -5.18 26.87
C SER A 9 12.27 -6.11 25.69
N PHE A 10 13.29 -6.82 25.23
CA PHE A 10 13.20 -7.81 24.17
C PHE A 10 13.86 -9.11 24.61
N GLU A 11 13.35 -10.24 24.14
CA GLU A 11 14.09 -11.50 24.18
C GLU A 11 15.41 -11.34 23.39
N PRO A 12 16.56 -11.86 23.89
CA PRO A 12 17.85 -11.65 23.23
C PRO A 12 17.88 -12.09 21.76
N ASP A 13 17.28 -13.24 21.45
CA ASP A 13 17.24 -13.78 20.09
C ASP A 13 16.37 -12.95 19.15
N LEU A 14 15.27 -12.38 19.68
CA LEU A 14 14.40 -11.48 18.92
C LEU A 14 15.12 -10.17 18.59
N LEU A 15 15.82 -9.59 19.58
CA LEU A 15 16.58 -8.37 19.39
C LEU A 15 17.70 -8.56 18.36
N SER A 16 18.40 -9.70 18.41
CA SER A 16 19.45 -10.03 17.45
C SER A 16 18.91 -10.12 16.02
N LYS A 17 17.78 -10.83 15.81
CA LYS A 17 17.12 -10.89 14.49
C LYS A 17 16.66 -9.52 14.01
N PHE A 18 16.14 -8.69 14.91
CA PHE A 18 15.73 -7.34 14.60
C PHE A 18 16.91 -6.48 14.15
N ASP A 19 18.04 -6.53 14.86
CA ASP A 19 19.26 -5.78 14.51
C ASP A 19 19.81 -6.16 13.14
N GLU A 20 19.84 -7.45 12.82
CA GLU A 20 20.25 -7.92 11.49
C GLU A 20 19.34 -7.38 10.38
N LEU A 21 18.03 -7.38 10.63
CA LEU A 21 17.04 -6.92 9.67
C LEU A 21 17.17 -5.41 9.42
N ILE A 22 17.26 -4.60 10.47
CA ILE A 22 17.31 -3.14 10.32
C ILE A 22 18.60 -2.68 9.65
N LYS A 23 19.72 -3.37 9.91
CA LYS A 23 20.99 -3.12 9.23
C LYS A 23 20.91 -3.42 7.73
N LYS A 24 20.26 -4.54 7.35
CA LYS A 24 20.00 -4.88 5.94
C LYS A 24 19.09 -3.86 5.25
N LYS A 25 18.15 -3.27 5.99
CA LYS A 25 17.23 -2.22 5.50
C LYS A 25 17.83 -0.81 5.49
N GLY A 26 19.05 -0.62 5.99
CA GLY A 26 19.74 0.67 5.96
C GLY A 26 19.34 1.66 7.06
N TYR A 27 18.70 1.21 8.14
CA TYR A 27 18.39 2.07 9.28
C TYR A 27 19.66 2.46 10.05
N GLU A 28 19.73 3.70 10.54
CA GLU A 28 20.88 4.19 11.31
C GLU A 28 20.86 3.68 12.76
N ASN A 29 19.68 3.51 13.34
CA ASN A 29 19.52 3.08 14.73
C ASN A 29 18.18 2.37 14.98
N ARG A 30 18.11 1.64 16.11
CA ARG A 30 16.90 0.91 16.53
C ARG A 30 15.70 1.83 16.75
N SER A 31 15.89 3.04 17.29
CA SER A 31 14.80 3.97 17.58
C SER A 31 14.07 4.41 16.32
N GLU A 32 14.77 4.61 15.22
CA GLU A 32 14.19 4.93 13.93
C GLU A 32 13.34 3.76 13.39
N ALA A 33 13.89 2.55 13.39
CA ALA A 33 13.17 1.36 12.94
C ALA A 33 11.94 1.07 13.80
N ILE A 34 12.06 1.19 15.13
CA ILE A 34 10.93 1.00 16.06
C ILE A 34 9.86 2.07 15.81
N ARG A 35 10.24 3.33 15.62
CA ARG A 35 9.28 4.41 15.34
C ARG A 35 8.53 4.19 14.04
N ASP A 36 9.21 3.71 12.99
CA ASP A 36 8.54 3.37 11.73
C ASP A 36 7.60 2.18 11.88
N LEU A 37 8.01 1.15 12.62
CA LEU A 37 7.15 0.01 12.94
C LEU A 37 5.92 0.44 13.75
N VAL A 38 6.10 1.27 14.78
CA VAL A 38 4.99 1.80 15.58
C VAL A 38 4.07 2.65 14.71
N ARG A 39 4.61 3.56 13.88
CA ARG A 39 3.79 4.38 12.97
C ARG A 39 3.02 3.52 11.98
N LYS A 40 3.68 2.53 11.38
CA LYS A 40 3.05 1.57 10.47
C LYS A 40 1.92 0.82 11.17
N TYR A 41 2.18 0.28 12.36
CA TYR A 41 1.18 -0.45 13.13
C TYR A 41 -0.01 0.44 13.54
N LEU A 42 0.26 1.67 13.98
CA LEU A 42 -0.80 2.64 14.30
C LEU A 42 -1.62 3.00 13.06
N ILE A 43 -1.00 3.24 11.90
CA ILE A 43 -1.72 3.49 10.65
C ILE A 43 -2.57 2.26 10.28
N GLU A 44 -2.02 1.05 10.34
CA GLU A 44 -2.75 -0.18 10.04
C GLU A 44 -3.96 -0.40 10.96
N ASN A 45 -3.85 -0.04 12.25
CA ASN A 45 -4.94 -0.16 13.23
C ASN A 45 -5.90 1.04 13.23
N GLU A 46 -5.44 2.24 12.88
CA GLU A 46 -6.28 3.44 12.83
C GLU A 46 -7.02 3.60 11.51
N ILE A 47 -6.58 2.93 10.45
CA ILE A 47 -7.42 2.67 9.28
C ILE A 47 -8.38 1.52 9.67
N GLU A 48 -9.21 1.74 10.69
CA GLU A 48 -10.49 1.04 10.79
C GLU A 48 -11.35 1.43 9.57
N GLU A 49 -12.52 0.81 9.38
CA GLU A 49 -13.32 0.92 8.14
C GLU A 49 -13.74 2.34 7.71
N GLU A 50 -13.49 3.36 8.53
CA GLU A 50 -14.05 4.71 8.39
C GLU A 50 -12.98 5.80 8.28
N GLY A 51 -13.31 6.87 7.54
CA GLY A 51 -12.50 8.08 7.42
C GLY A 51 -11.83 8.27 6.05
N LYS A 52 -11.37 9.51 5.82
CA LYS A 52 -10.76 9.92 4.54
C LYS A 52 -9.29 9.52 4.44
N VAL A 53 -9.01 8.67 3.45
CA VAL A 53 -7.69 8.14 3.15
C VAL A 53 -7.17 8.63 1.80
N ILE A 54 -5.85 8.57 1.64
CA ILE A 54 -5.15 8.64 0.37
C ILE A 54 -4.26 7.40 0.26
N GLY A 55 -4.04 6.89 -0.94
CA GLY A 55 -3.26 5.67 -1.11
C GLY A 55 -2.94 5.33 -2.55
N THR A 56 -2.39 4.14 -2.72
CA THR A 56 -2.09 3.56 -4.03
C THR A 56 -2.62 2.14 -4.13
N ILE A 57 -3.15 1.81 -5.30
CA ILE A 57 -3.41 0.43 -5.71
C ILE A 57 -2.34 0.09 -6.75
N THR A 58 -1.43 -0.82 -6.43
CA THR A 58 -0.39 -1.28 -7.35
C THR A 58 -0.79 -2.63 -7.90
N ILE A 59 -0.95 -2.75 -9.21
CA ILE A 59 -1.32 -4.00 -9.88
C ILE A 59 -0.27 -4.41 -10.91
N ILE A 60 -0.15 -5.73 -11.11
CA ILE A 60 0.50 -6.32 -12.27
C ILE A 60 -0.52 -7.16 -13.00
N TYR A 61 -0.66 -6.95 -14.31
CA TYR A 61 -1.58 -7.71 -15.15
C TYR A 61 -0.95 -8.04 -16.51
N ASP A 62 -1.52 -9.04 -17.15
CA ASP A 62 -1.16 -9.46 -18.50
C ASP A 62 -2.16 -8.86 -19.49
N HIS A 63 -1.71 -7.91 -20.31
CA HIS A 63 -2.61 -7.10 -21.14
C HIS A 63 -3.17 -7.84 -22.37
N GLU A 64 -2.66 -9.05 -22.67
CA GLU A 64 -3.21 -9.93 -23.71
C GLU A 64 -4.28 -10.88 -23.17
N VAL A 65 -4.35 -11.06 -21.84
CA VAL A 65 -5.26 -12.00 -21.22
C VAL A 65 -6.63 -11.37 -21.00
N SER A 66 -7.64 -11.93 -21.68
CA SER A 66 -9.04 -11.52 -21.51
C SER A 66 -9.23 -10.03 -21.85
N ASN A 67 -10.38 -9.44 -21.52
CA ASN A 67 -10.62 -8.01 -21.66
C ASN A 67 -10.15 -7.24 -20.40
N VAL A 68 -8.97 -7.57 -19.86
CA VAL A 68 -8.50 -6.97 -18.59
C VAL A 68 -8.33 -5.46 -18.71
N THR A 69 -7.76 -4.99 -19.83
CA THR A 69 -7.51 -3.58 -20.10
C THR A 69 -8.82 -2.79 -20.16
N ASP A 70 -9.83 -3.30 -20.89
CA ASP A 70 -11.14 -2.66 -20.98
C ASP A 70 -11.87 -2.64 -19.64
N LYS A 71 -11.77 -3.72 -18.85
CA LYS A 71 -12.38 -3.81 -17.52
C LYS A 71 -11.73 -2.84 -16.54
N LEU A 72 -10.40 -2.76 -16.54
CA LEU A 72 -9.65 -1.80 -15.74
C LEU A 72 -10.05 -0.38 -16.13
N LEU A 73 -10.06 -0.06 -17.42
CA LEU A 73 -10.48 1.25 -17.92
C LEU A 73 -11.91 1.59 -17.45
N HIS A 74 -12.87 0.68 -17.63
CA HIS A 74 -14.25 0.91 -17.25
C HIS A 74 -14.44 1.14 -15.73
N ILE A 75 -13.80 0.32 -14.89
CA ILE A 75 -13.82 0.51 -13.44
C ILE A 75 -13.19 1.85 -13.08
N GLN A 76 -12.05 2.21 -13.67
CA GLN A 76 -11.38 3.47 -13.35
C GLN A 76 -12.22 4.68 -13.75
N HIS A 77 -12.88 4.64 -14.90
CA HIS A 77 -13.83 5.68 -15.33
C HIS A 77 -15.06 5.79 -14.41
N HIS A 78 -15.58 4.66 -13.92
CA HIS A 78 -16.72 4.68 -12.99
C HIS A 78 -16.36 5.29 -11.64
N HIS A 79 -15.10 5.14 -11.21
CA HIS A 79 -14.56 5.61 -9.94
C HIS A 79 -13.72 6.88 -10.07
N TYR A 80 -14.05 7.76 -11.02
CA TYR A 80 -13.30 9.00 -11.28
C TYR A 80 -13.25 9.96 -10.07
N THR A 81 -14.16 9.82 -9.10
CA THR A 81 -14.16 10.60 -7.86
C THR A 81 -13.15 10.10 -6.84
N GLU A 82 -12.88 8.79 -6.83
CA GLU A 82 -11.90 8.18 -5.93
C GLU A 82 -10.50 8.08 -6.56
N ILE A 83 -10.40 7.98 -7.88
CA ILE A 83 -9.12 7.83 -8.60
C ILE A 83 -8.61 9.19 -9.05
N PHE A 84 -7.46 9.58 -8.52
CA PHE A 84 -6.85 10.86 -8.82
C PHE A 84 -5.99 10.82 -10.07
N SER A 85 -5.18 9.77 -10.21
CA SER A 85 -4.34 9.55 -11.37
C SER A 85 -3.82 8.12 -11.42
N THR A 86 -3.32 7.73 -12.58
CA THR A 86 -2.77 6.40 -12.80
C THR A 86 -1.47 6.48 -13.57
N THR A 87 -0.47 5.71 -13.15
CA THR A 87 0.81 5.55 -13.86
C THR A 87 0.93 4.13 -14.37
N HIS A 88 1.22 3.98 -15.66
CA HIS A 88 1.37 2.69 -16.34
C HIS A 88 2.81 2.49 -16.81
N VAL A 89 3.34 1.30 -16.61
CA VAL A 89 4.69 0.90 -17.02
C VAL A 89 4.64 -0.46 -17.70
N HIS A 90 5.20 -0.55 -18.90
CA HIS A 90 5.43 -1.85 -19.54
C HIS A 90 6.60 -2.56 -18.87
N VAL A 91 6.33 -3.69 -18.23
CA VAL A 91 7.36 -4.51 -17.56
C VAL A 91 8.06 -5.41 -18.57
N ASN A 92 7.29 -5.95 -19.52
CA ASN A 92 7.77 -6.71 -20.67
C ASN A 92 6.69 -6.74 -21.76
N GLU A 93 6.87 -7.59 -22.78
CA GLU A 93 5.97 -7.73 -23.93
C GLU A 93 4.50 -7.98 -23.56
N HIS A 94 4.22 -8.69 -22.46
CA HIS A 94 2.84 -9.07 -22.09
C HIS A 94 2.37 -8.41 -20.79
N ARG A 95 3.28 -7.98 -19.92
CA ARG A 95 2.94 -7.53 -18.56
C ARG A 95 3.06 -6.03 -18.38
N CYS A 96 2.06 -5.49 -17.70
CA CYS A 96 1.99 -4.10 -17.31
C CYS A 96 1.98 -4.01 -15.78
N LEU A 97 2.67 -3.01 -15.26
CA LEU A 97 2.54 -2.53 -13.90
C LEU A 97 1.76 -1.23 -13.92
N GLU A 98 0.76 -1.12 -13.06
CA GLU A 98 -0.07 0.08 -12.97
C GLU A 98 -0.20 0.50 -11.50
N VAL A 99 0.06 1.77 -11.22
CA VAL A 99 -0.09 2.39 -9.91
C VAL A 99 -1.21 3.41 -9.99
N ILE A 100 -2.31 3.11 -9.30
CA ILE A 100 -3.53 3.92 -9.28
C ILE A 100 -3.54 4.70 -7.97
N ILE A 101 -3.42 6.02 -8.05
CA ILE A 101 -3.46 6.93 -6.89
C ILE A 101 -4.93 7.20 -6.56
N VAL A 102 -5.31 6.92 -5.32
CA VAL A 102 -6.70 6.95 -4.85
C VAL A 102 -6.87 7.84 -3.63
N ARG A 103 -8.02 8.50 -3.50
CA ARG A 103 -8.43 9.29 -2.34
C ARG A 103 -9.93 9.15 -2.12
N GLY A 104 -10.35 8.92 -0.89
CA GLY A 104 -11.78 8.82 -0.57
C GLY A 104 -12.04 8.25 0.81
N GLU A 105 -13.28 7.85 1.05
CA GLU A 105 -13.63 7.09 2.27
C GLU A 105 -12.96 5.71 2.24
N ALA A 106 -12.34 5.29 3.34
CA ALA A 106 -11.56 4.06 3.44
C ALA A 106 -12.31 2.82 2.90
N LYS A 107 -13.59 2.67 3.28
CA LYS A 107 -14.48 1.62 2.78
C LYS A 107 -14.63 1.61 1.25
N ASN A 108 -14.80 2.78 0.63
CA ASN A 108 -14.98 2.89 -0.81
C ASN A 108 -13.68 2.56 -1.55
N VAL A 109 -12.54 3.03 -1.04
CA VAL A 109 -11.23 2.77 -1.63
C VAL A 109 -10.85 1.29 -1.50
N ARG A 110 -11.13 0.65 -0.36
CA ARG A 110 -10.95 -0.79 -0.18
C ARG A 110 -11.79 -1.60 -1.16
N ARG A 111 -13.09 -1.28 -1.27
CA ARG A 111 -13.99 -1.94 -2.22
C ARG A 111 -13.53 -1.77 -3.66
N LEU A 112 -13.04 -0.58 -4.04
CA LEU A 112 -12.46 -0.34 -5.35
C LEU A 112 -11.23 -1.23 -5.59
N ALA A 113 -10.31 -1.29 -4.63
CA ALA A 113 -9.14 -2.15 -4.72
C ALA A 113 -9.51 -3.63 -4.85
N ASP A 114 -10.48 -4.11 -4.06
CA ASP A 114 -10.95 -5.50 -4.12
C ASP A 114 -11.57 -5.83 -5.49
N ASN A 115 -12.38 -4.91 -6.03
CA ASN A 115 -12.97 -5.06 -7.36
C ASN A 115 -11.89 -5.13 -8.45
N ILE A 116 -10.86 -4.28 -8.37
CA ILE A 116 -9.74 -4.28 -9.31
C ILE A 116 -8.95 -5.60 -9.20
N LYS A 117 -8.61 -6.04 -7.98
CA LYS A 117 -7.88 -7.29 -7.73
C LYS A 117 -8.64 -8.52 -8.23
N ALA A 118 -9.97 -8.49 -8.20
CA ALA A 118 -10.82 -9.57 -8.67
C ALA A 118 -10.93 -9.67 -10.21
N ILE A 119 -10.45 -8.67 -10.98
CA ILE A 119 -10.50 -8.74 -12.44
C ILE A 119 -9.61 -9.89 -12.94
N LYS A 120 -10.23 -10.82 -13.68
CA LYS A 120 -9.50 -11.86 -14.42
C LYS A 120 -8.47 -11.23 -15.36
N GLY A 121 -7.20 -11.51 -15.11
CA GLY A 121 -6.05 -10.94 -15.84
C GLY A 121 -5.09 -10.20 -14.90
N VAL A 122 -5.58 -9.70 -13.77
CA VAL A 122 -4.76 -9.18 -12.67
C VAL A 122 -4.07 -10.35 -11.98
N LYS A 123 -2.74 -10.30 -11.92
CA LYS A 123 -1.86 -11.34 -11.37
C LYS A 123 -1.43 -11.02 -9.94
N HIS A 124 -1.28 -9.75 -9.64
CA HIS A 124 -0.92 -9.23 -8.32
C HIS A 124 -1.60 -7.89 -8.10
N GLY A 125 -1.97 -7.60 -6.86
CA GLY A 125 -2.56 -6.32 -6.50
C GLY A 125 -2.40 -6.02 -5.01
N GLU A 126 -1.77 -4.90 -4.69
CA GLU A 126 -1.53 -4.43 -3.33
C GLU A 126 -2.21 -3.07 -3.12
N LEU A 127 -2.83 -2.90 -1.95
CA LEU A 127 -3.42 -1.62 -1.55
C LEU A 127 -2.59 -1.08 -0.39
N VAL A 128 -2.05 0.12 -0.57
CA VAL A 128 -1.39 0.88 0.50
C VAL A 128 -2.24 2.10 0.79
N LEU A 129 -2.68 2.24 2.03
CA LEU A 129 -3.49 3.37 2.50
C LEU A 129 -2.75 4.15 3.57
N THR A 130 -3.03 5.44 3.62
CA THR A 130 -2.66 6.31 4.73
C THR A 130 -3.74 7.38 4.97
N LYS A 131 -3.71 8.03 6.13
CA LYS A 131 -4.63 9.12 6.44
C LYS A 131 -4.27 10.38 5.64
N THR A 132 -5.29 11.16 5.30
CA THR A 132 -5.09 12.46 4.64
C THR A 132 -4.48 13.50 5.60
N SER A 133 -4.58 13.25 6.91
CA SER A 133 -4.24 14.20 7.98
C SER A 133 -2.91 13.90 8.68
N ILE A 134 -1.90 13.38 7.97
CA ILE A 134 -0.55 13.20 8.53
C ILE A 134 0.11 14.55 8.75
#